data_AF-E2B0D1-F1
#
_entry.id   AF-E2B0D1-F1
#
_cell.length_a   1.000
_cell.length_b   1.000
_cell.length_c   1.000
_cell.angle_alpha   90.00
_cell.angle_beta   90.00
_cell.angle_gamma   90.00
#
_symmetry.space_group_name_H-M   'P 1'
#
loop_
_entity.id
_entity.type
_entity.pdbx_description
1 polymer ?
#
loop_
_entity_poly.entity_id
_entity_poly.type
_entity_poly.pdbx_seq_one_letter_code
_entity_poly.pdbx_strand_id
1 'polypeptide(L)'
;MSAHSIHKWQSLGTRESVKQTRGNMQQHTKNEAEVRKAIHYAHQVHKEASCQWPRARVIPVRDVYPNPSTTYIPHCAILHRCSDDTGCCNSEAYTCMPIKSHRVELFFYVSISFLSFYYIHCFFYKSKN
;
A
#
# COMPACT_ATOMS: atom_id res chain seq x y z
N MET A 1 1.33 32.41 -31.72
CA MET A 1 2.22 31.39 -31.13
C MET A 1 1.72 31.06 -29.73
N SER A 2 1.72 29.79 -29.31
CA SER A 2 1.26 29.40 -27.97
C SER A 2 2.28 29.78 -26.89
N ALA A 3 1.83 29.98 -25.65
CA ALA A 3 2.72 30.26 -24.52
C ALA A 3 3.84 29.19 -24.38
N HIS A 4 3.51 27.92 -24.64
CA HIS A 4 4.49 26.83 -24.65
C HIS A 4 5.57 26.99 -25.72
N SER A 5 5.18 27.42 -26.93
CA SER A 5 6.15 27.64 -28.01
C SER A 5 7.11 28.78 -27.69
N ILE A 6 6.61 29.87 -27.09
CA ILE A 6 7.44 31.02 -26.67
C ILE A 6 8.43 30.60 -25.59
N HIS A 7 7.96 29.89 -24.57
CA HIS A 7 8.81 29.42 -23.47
C HIS A 7 9.91 28.45 -23.95
N LYS A 8 9.58 27.54 -24.86
CA LYS A 8 10.57 26.62 -25.48
C LYS A 8 11.65 27.40 -26.25
N TRP A 9 11.26 28.38 -27.06
CA TRP A 9 12.23 29.19 -27.81
C TRP A 9 13.11 30.05 -26.91
N GLN A 10 12.55 30.60 -25.82
CA GLN A 10 13.32 31.36 -24.84
C GLN A 10 14.31 30.49 -24.05
N SER A 11 13.94 29.23 -23.76
CA SER A 11 14.75 28.31 -22.96
C SER A 11 15.75 27.48 -23.76
N LEU A 12 15.45 27.15 -25.03
CA LEU A 12 16.21 26.22 -25.87
C LEU A 12 16.56 26.80 -27.26
N GLY A 13 16.42 28.11 -27.45
CA GLY A 13 16.61 28.76 -28.74
C GLY A 13 18.06 28.84 -29.22
N THR A 14 19.04 28.58 -28.34
CA THR A 14 20.47 28.64 -28.68
C THR A 14 21.13 27.27 -28.55
N ARG A 15 22.19 27.04 -29.33
CA ARG A 15 22.93 25.77 -29.31
C ARG A 15 23.52 25.48 -27.93
N GLU A 16 23.94 26.53 -27.23
CA GLU A 16 24.55 26.49 -25.90
C GLU A 16 23.52 26.11 -24.85
N SER A 17 22.32 26.70 -24.90
CA SER A 17 21.21 26.33 -24.01
C SER A 17 20.81 24.86 -24.16
N VAL A 18 20.69 24.36 -25.40
CA VAL A 18 20.41 22.93 -25.66
C VAL A 18 21.52 22.02 -25.11
N LYS A 19 22.80 22.39 -25.31
CA LYS A 19 23.93 21.63 -24.77
C LYS A 19 23.95 21.61 -23.25
N GLN A 20 23.67 22.74 -22.61
CA GLN A 20 23.61 22.87 -21.16
C GLN A 20 22.46 22.06 -20.58
N THR A 21 21.24 22.16 -21.14
CA THR A 21 20.10 21.35 -20.71
C THR A 21 20.38 19.85 -20.84
N ARG A 22 21.03 19.44 -21.94
CA ARG A 22 21.45 18.03 -22.13
C ARG A 22 22.51 17.59 -21.12
N GLY A 23 23.48 18.46 -20.81
CA GLY A 23 24.51 18.21 -19.80
C GLY A 23 23.93 18.08 -18.39
N ASN A 24 22.99 18.96 -18.02
CA ASN A 24 22.30 18.92 -16.73
C ASN A 24 21.43 17.67 -16.59
N MET A 25 20.74 17.26 -17.66
CA MET A 25 19.97 16.02 -17.69
C MET A 25 20.88 14.80 -17.49
N GLN A 26 22.09 14.81 -18.06
CA GLN A 26 23.11 13.80 -17.80
C GLN A 26 23.70 13.87 -16.38
N GLN A 27 23.79 15.06 -15.77
CA GLN A 27 24.22 15.21 -14.38
C GLN A 27 23.19 14.63 -13.40
N HIS A 28 21.89 14.79 -13.66
CA HIS A 28 20.84 14.11 -12.87
C HIS A 28 20.96 12.59 -12.92
N THR A 29 21.42 12.01 -14.04
CA THR A 29 21.70 10.56 -14.14
C THR A 29 23.02 10.13 -13.48
N LYS A 30 23.87 11.06 -13.04
CA LYS A 30 25.20 10.79 -12.46
C LYS A 30 25.25 10.81 -10.94
N ASN A 31 24.16 11.10 -10.24
CA ASN A 31 24.10 10.90 -8.79
C ASN A 31 24.03 9.40 -8.49
N GLU A 32 25.13 8.68 -8.73
CA GLU A 32 25.26 7.23 -8.54
C GLU A 32 24.81 6.80 -7.15
N ALA A 33 25.06 7.64 -6.13
CA ALA A 33 24.63 7.39 -4.77
C ALA A 33 23.09 7.37 -4.64
N GLU A 34 22.37 8.27 -5.30
CA GLU A 34 20.90 8.31 -5.29
C GLU A 34 20.31 7.15 -6.10
N VAL A 35 20.91 6.85 -7.26
CA VAL A 35 20.52 5.69 -8.07
C VAL A 35 20.70 4.39 -7.29
N ARG A 36 21.83 4.22 -6.58
CA ARG A 36 22.07 3.06 -5.71
C ARG A 36 21.04 2.96 -4.58
N LYS A 37 20.68 4.08 -3.95
CA LYS A 37 19.63 4.11 -2.92
C LYS A 37 18.27 3.68 -3.50
N ALA A 38 17.91 4.17 -4.68
CA ALA A 38 16.66 3.80 -5.34
C ALA A 38 16.61 2.30 -5.70
N ILE A 39 17.68 1.75 -6.27
CA ILE A 39 17.79 0.32 -6.59
C ILE A 39 17.72 -0.52 -5.31
N HIS A 40 18.43 -0.12 -4.25
CA HIS A 40 18.41 -0.82 -2.98
C HIS A 40 17.00 -0.86 -2.39
N TYR A 41 16.30 0.29 -2.39
CA TYR A 41 14.93 0.36 -1.90
C TYR A 41 13.97 -0.48 -2.74
N ALA A 42 14.09 -0.46 -4.06
CA ALA A 42 13.30 -1.32 -4.94
C ALA A 42 13.50 -2.82 -4.61
N HIS A 43 14.74 -3.24 -4.38
CA HIS A 43 15.04 -4.60 -3.94
C HIS A 43 14.46 -4.91 -2.56
N GLN A 44 14.53 -3.96 -1.61
CA GLN A 44 13.94 -4.12 -0.29
C GLN A 44 12.42 -4.29 -0.39
N VAL A 45 11.72 -3.43 -1.14
CA VAL A 45 10.26 -3.54 -1.36
C VAL A 45 9.90 -4.87 -2.00
N HIS A 46 10.66 -5.31 -3.02
CA HIS A 46 10.43 -6.61 -3.64
C HIS A 46 10.60 -7.78 -2.66
N LYS A 47 11.60 -7.71 -1.78
CA LYS A 47 11.87 -8.75 -0.77
C LYS A 47 10.86 -8.74 0.38
N GLU A 48 10.54 -7.56 0.89
CA GLU A 48 9.83 -7.37 2.16
C GLU A 48 8.36 -7.04 2.00
N ALA A 49 7.92 -6.62 0.81
CA ALA A 49 6.56 -6.17 0.56
C ALA A 49 5.97 -6.78 -0.72
N SER A 50 6.53 -7.87 -1.28
CA SER A 50 5.90 -8.56 -2.41
C SER A 50 4.49 -9.06 -2.07
N CYS A 51 3.59 -8.97 -3.06
CA CYS A 51 2.25 -9.56 -3.00
C CYS A 51 2.30 -11.10 -3.12
N GLN A 52 2.95 -11.75 -2.16
CA GLN A 52 3.05 -13.20 -2.05
C GLN A 52 2.50 -13.68 -0.71
N TRP A 53 2.72 -12.89 0.35
CA TRP A 53 2.41 -13.30 1.71
C TRP A 53 1.35 -12.41 2.35
N PRO A 54 0.24 -12.99 2.82
CA PRO A 54 -0.80 -12.29 3.57
C PRO A 54 -0.19 -11.58 4.80
N ARG A 55 -0.44 -10.28 4.94
CA ARG A 55 0.10 -9.47 6.04
C ARG A 55 -0.93 -9.24 7.12
N ALA A 56 -0.45 -9.20 8.36
CA ALA A 56 -1.26 -8.84 9.51
C ALA A 56 -1.81 -7.42 9.36
N ARG A 57 -3.12 -7.28 9.54
CA ARG A 57 -3.85 -6.03 9.60
C ARG A 57 -4.74 -6.01 10.80
N VAL A 58 -4.84 -4.84 11.42
CA VAL A 58 -5.83 -4.58 12.45
C VAL A 58 -7.13 -4.17 11.76
N ILE A 59 -8.17 -4.99 11.93
CA ILE A 59 -9.49 -4.75 11.36
C ILE A 59 -10.45 -4.43 12.51
N PRO A 60 -11.07 -3.24 12.55
CA PRO A 60 -12.09 -2.94 13.55
C PRO A 60 -13.26 -3.93 13.42
N VAL A 61 -13.68 -4.53 14.54
CA VAL A 61 -14.77 -5.52 14.51
C VAL A 61 -16.07 -4.87 14.02
N ARG A 62 -16.31 -3.61 14.39
CA ARG A 62 -17.46 -2.81 13.97
C ARG A 62 -17.58 -2.59 12.45
N ASP A 63 -16.47 -2.65 11.71
CA ASP A 63 -16.49 -2.46 10.26
C ASP A 63 -17.05 -3.69 9.55
N VAL A 64 -16.96 -4.86 10.20
CA VAL A 64 -17.48 -6.14 9.69
C VAL A 64 -18.81 -6.51 10.36
N TYR A 65 -18.96 -6.17 11.65
CA TYR A 65 -20.15 -6.38 12.47
C TYR A 65 -20.62 -5.04 13.05
N PRO A 66 -21.27 -4.19 12.24
CA PRO A 66 -21.74 -2.91 12.71
C PRO A 66 -22.92 -3.12 13.67
N ASN A 67 -22.70 -2.83 14.95
CA ASN A 67 -23.76 -2.77 15.94
C ASN A 67 -23.47 -1.64 16.96
N PRO A 68 -24.34 -0.62 17.04
CA PRO A 68 -24.12 0.55 17.89
C PRO A 68 -24.33 0.28 19.39
N SER A 69 -25.01 -0.81 19.74
CA SER A 69 -25.31 -1.17 21.14
C SER A 69 -24.29 -2.12 21.75
N THR A 70 -23.31 -2.59 20.98
CA THR A 70 -22.31 -3.56 21.41
C THR A 70 -20.92 -2.94 21.49
N THR A 71 -20.26 -3.10 22.63
CA THR A 71 -18.83 -2.84 22.75
C THR A 71 -18.07 -4.15 22.66
N TYR A 72 -17.20 -4.29 21.65
CA TYR A 72 -16.32 -5.44 21.48
C TYR A 72 -15.00 -5.22 22.23
N ILE A 73 -14.55 -6.24 22.95
CA ILE A 73 -13.26 -6.25 23.65
C ILE A 73 -12.48 -7.51 23.24
N PRO A 74 -11.34 -7.36 22.51
CA PRO A 74 -10.84 -6.11 21.92
C PRO A 74 -11.79 -5.57 20.82
N HIS A 75 -11.73 -4.28 20.51
CA HIS A 75 -12.59 -3.65 19.48
C HIS A 75 -12.10 -3.92 18.05
N CYS A 76 -11.00 -4.64 17.89
CA CYS A 76 -10.34 -4.96 16.63
C CYS A 76 -9.78 -6.39 16.63
N ALA A 77 -9.56 -6.92 15.43
CA ALA A 77 -9.00 -8.25 15.18
C ALA A 77 -7.71 -8.12 14.37
N ILE A 78 -6.72 -8.97 14.66
CA ILE A 78 -5.52 -9.09 13.81
C ILE A 78 -5.75 -10.20 12.79
N LEU A 79 -5.69 -9.86 11.51
CA LEU A 79 -6.00 -10.77 10.42
C LEU A 79 -5.02 -10.64 9.28
N HIS A 80 -4.75 -11.76 8.63
CA HIS A 80 -3.82 -11.81 7.51
C HIS A 80 -4.56 -11.58 6.19
N ARG A 81 -4.29 -10.45 5.53
CA ARG A 81 -4.96 -10.02 4.29
C ARG A 81 -3.94 -9.72 3.19
N CYS A 82 -4.40 -9.83 1.94
CA CYS A 82 -3.73 -9.25 0.78
C CYS A 82 -4.47 -7.97 0.40
N SER A 83 -3.72 -6.88 0.20
CA SER A 83 -4.22 -5.56 -0.18
C SER A 83 -3.04 -4.72 -0.70
N ASP A 84 -3.31 -3.72 -1.54
CA ASP A 84 -2.31 -2.88 -2.21
C ASP A 84 -1.42 -2.10 -1.23
N ASP A 85 -1.92 -1.81 -0.04
CA ASP A 85 -1.20 -1.13 1.03
C ASP A 85 -0.45 -2.10 1.97
N THR A 86 -0.53 -3.41 1.71
CA THR A 86 0.26 -4.45 2.40
C THR A 86 1.15 -5.26 1.48
N GLY A 87 0.95 -5.16 0.16
CA GLY A 87 1.71 -5.89 -0.84
C GLY A 87 1.83 -5.08 -2.13
N CYS A 88 3.02 -5.10 -2.71
CA CYS A 88 3.37 -4.43 -3.95
C CYS A 88 3.45 -5.45 -5.10
N CYS A 89 2.86 -5.08 -6.22
CA CYS A 89 2.93 -5.82 -7.48
C CYS A 89 4.06 -5.28 -8.36
N ASN A 90 4.52 -6.07 -9.33
CA ASN A 90 5.57 -5.65 -10.28
C ASN A 90 5.10 -4.56 -11.27
N SER A 91 3.81 -4.25 -11.31
CA SER A 91 3.21 -3.23 -12.17
C SER A 91 2.00 -2.62 -11.48
N GLU A 92 1.81 -1.31 -11.67
CA GLU A 92 0.64 -0.55 -11.20
C GLU A 92 -0.68 -1.00 -11.86
N ALA A 93 -0.61 -1.77 -12.95
CA ALA A 93 -1.79 -2.35 -13.58
C ALA A 93 -2.41 -3.51 -12.79
N TYR A 94 -1.73 -4.00 -11.74
CA TYR A 94 -2.18 -5.13 -10.93
C TYR A 94 -2.49 -4.69 -9.50
N THR A 95 -3.50 -5.33 -8.91
CA THR A 95 -3.90 -5.15 -7.51
C THR A 95 -3.64 -6.42 -6.70
N CYS A 96 -3.13 -6.26 -5.49
CA CYS A 96 -2.80 -7.34 -4.58
C CYS A 96 -4.06 -7.89 -3.88
N MET A 97 -4.54 -9.06 -4.33
CA MET A 97 -5.78 -9.66 -3.85
C MET A 97 -5.61 -11.11 -3.37
N PRO A 98 -6.47 -11.61 -2.47
CA PRO A 98 -6.49 -13.02 -2.06
C PRO A 98 -6.79 -13.96 -3.24
N ILE A 99 -5.98 -15.03 -3.40
CA ILE A 99 -6.29 -16.13 -4.34
C ILE A 99 -7.26 -17.12 -3.69
N LYS A 100 -6.98 -17.51 -2.44
CA LYS A 100 -7.83 -18.39 -1.63
C LYS A 100 -8.01 -17.78 -0.26
N SER A 101 -9.21 -17.92 0.28
CA SER A 101 -9.53 -17.48 1.63
C SER A 101 -10.14 -18.61 2.45
N HIS A 102 -9.80 -18.67 3.72
CA HIS A 102 -10.49 -19.53 4.68
C HIS A 102 -11.03 -18.72 5.85
N ARG A 103 -12.03 -19.28 6.51
CA ARG A 103 -12.64 -18.72 7.71
C ARG A 103 -11.71 -18.91 8.91
N VAL A 104 -11.53 -17.84 9.67
CA VAL A 104 -10.88 -17.85 10.99
C VAL A 104 -11.94 -17.53 12.03
N GLU A 105 -11.98 -18.29 13.11
CA GLU A 105 -12.88 -18.03 14.25
C GLU A 105 -12.10 -17.34 15.35
N LEU A 106 -12.63 -16.22 15.83
CA LEU A 106 -12.04 -15.39 16.88
C LEU A 106 -13.10 -15.11 17.93
N PHE A 107 -12.66 -14.98 19.18
CA PHE A 107 -13.55 -14.81 20.33
C PHE A 107 -13.38 -13.41 20.91
N PHE A 108 -14.52 -12.77 21.21
CA PHE A 108 -14.57 -11.41 21.74
C PHE A 108 -15.43 -11.40 22.98
N TYR A 109 -15.00 -10.62 23.97
CA TYR A 109 -15.91 -10.20 25.02
C TYR A 109 -16.79 -9.08 24.48
N VAL A 110 -18.09 -9.14 24.78
CA VAL A 110 -19.06 -8.15 24.31
C VAL A 110 -19.76 -7.57 25.52
N SER A 111 -19.85 -6.25 25.60
CA SER A 111 -20.65 -5.56 26.60
C SER A 111 -21.82 -4.85 25.93
N ILE A 112 -23.05 -5.18 26.35
CA ILE A 112 -24.30 -4.64 25.82
C ILE A 112 -25.11 -4.04 26.97
N SER A 113 -24.66 -2.95 27.58
CA SER A 113 -25.38 -2.21 28.66
C SER A 113 -25.83 -3.02 29.92
N PHE A 114 -25.79 -4.35 29.89
CA PHE A 114 -26.07 -5.35 30.90
C PHE A 114 -25.27 -6.61 30.51
N LEU A 115 -24.34 -6.99 31.39
CA LEU A 115 -23.31 -8.03 31.24
C LEU A 115 -23.82 -9.31 30.56
N SER A 116 -23.40 -9.58 29.33
CA SER A 116 -23.66 -10.86 28.67
C SER A 116 -22.46 -11.28 27.84
N PHE A 117 -21.87 -12.43 28.17
CA PHE A 117 -20.84 -13.07 27.36
C PHE A 117 -21.52 -13.67 26.12
N TYR A 118 -21.21 -13.15 24.93
CA TYR A 118 -21.69 -13.72 23.68
C TYR A 118 -20.54 -14.14 22.77
N TYR A 119 -20.75 -15.27 22.12
CA TYR A 119 -19.91 -15.76 21.04
C TYR A 119 -20.27 -15.01 19.77
N ILE A 120 -19.33 -14.29 19.18
CA ILE A 120 -19.52 -13.71 17.86
C ILE A 120 -18.59 -14.44 16.91
N HIS A 121 -19.18 -15.22 16.01
CA HIS A 121 -18.47 -15.84 14.90
C HIS A 121 -18.09 -14.74 13.91
N CYS A 122 -16.92 -14.14 14.11
CA CYS A 122 -16.40 -13.21 13.14
C CYS A 122 -15.79 -13.98 11.97
N PHE A 123 -16.40 -13.88 10.79
CA PHE A 123 -15.93 -14.49 9.56
C PHE A 123 -14.81 -13.62 8.98
N PHE A 124 -13.59 -14.12 9.04
CA PHE A 124 -12.47 -13.43 8.44
C PHE A 124 -11.75 -14.30 7.44
N TYR A 125 -11.56 -13.73 6.26
CA TYR A 125 -10.84 -14.33 5.13
C TYR A 125 -9.34 -14.25 5.39
N LYS A 126 -8.67 -15.39 5.60
CA LYS A 126 -7.21 -15.46 5.60
C LYS A 126 -6.74 -15.91 4.22
N SER A 127 -6.04 -15.01 3.52
CA SER A 127 -5.42 -15.31 2.24
C SER A 127 -4.44 -16.48 2.40
N LYS A 128 -4.45 -17.48 1.52
CA LYS A 128 -3.43 -18.54 1.47
C LYS A 128 -2.84 -18.57 0.06
N ASN A 129 -1.52 -18.65 -0.04
CA ASN A 129 -0.82 -19.02 -1.27
C ASN A 129 -0.81 -20.54 -1.35
#